data_AF-A0A327VF82-F1
#
_entry.id   AF-A0A327VF82-F1
#
_cell.length_a   1.000
_cell.length_b   1.000
_cell.length_c   1.000
_cell.angle_alpha   90.00
_cell.angle_beta   90.00
_cell.angle_gamma   90.00
#
_symmetry.space_group_name_H-M   'P 1'
#
loop_
_entity.id
_entity.type
_entity.pdbx_description
1 polymer ?
#
loop_
_entity_poly.entity_id
_entity_poly.type
_entity_poly.pdbx_seq_one_letter_code
_entity_poly.pdbx_strand_id
1 'polypeptide(L)'
;MSTAETAPITPVQFGRWLVRSVGIYLVVFACGWSVASAISPRALDQSQTDTISHLSFVESFVTYLTYTPTILLYIGGPTLVLVVLLALGQPQLSNGSFRLLSTVVLLLPLWFLLLVGSGGMLLAMAAAQLLYATVLMSPLASQ
;
A
#
# COMPACT_ATOMS: atom_id res chain seq x y z
N MET A 1 -39.84 2.72 3.17
CA MET A 1 -38.45 2.41 2.79
C MET A 1 -37.96 3.59 1.97
N SER A 2 -37.21 4.51 2.59
CA SER A 2 -36.74 5.73 1.92
C SER A 2 -35.55 5.35 1.04
N THR A 3 -35.72 5.44 -0.27
CA THR A 3 -34.62 5.41 -1.23
C THR A 3 -33.83 6.70 -1.03
N ALA A 4 -32.80 6.65 -0.20
CA ALA A 4 -31.83 7.73 -0.10
C ALA A 4 -31.18 7.88 -1.49
N GLU A 5 -31.68 8.85 -2.23
CA GLU A 5 -31.18 9.26 -3.54
C GLU A 5 -29.79 9.85 -3.29
N THR A 6 -28.76 9.00 -3.37
CA THR A 6 -27.36 9.43 -3.35
C THR A 6 -27.16 10.38 -4.52
N ALA A 7 -27.02 11.68 -4.21
CA ALA A 7 -26.78 12.71 -5.20
C ALA A 7 -25.59 12.30 -6.10
N PRO A 8 -25.65 12.57 -7.41
CA PRO A 8 -24.58 12.18 -8.33
C PRO A 8 -23.26 12.86 -7.93
N ILE A 9 -22.21 12.06 -7.79
CA ILE A 9 -20.85 12.55 -7.49
C ILE A 9 -20.38 13.43 -8.64
N THR A 10 -20.00 14.67 -8.34
CA THR A 10 -19.45 15.57 -9.36
C THR A 10 -18.01 15.19 -9.73
N PRO A 11 -17.57 15.41 -10.98
CA PRO A 11 -16.20 15.09 -11.40
C PRO A 11 -15.13 15.81 -10.56
N VAL A 12 -15.44 16.99 -10.03
CA VAL A 12 -14.54 17.76 -9.15
C VAL A 12 -14.40 17.09 -7.78
N GLN A 13 -15.48 16.61 -7.18
CA GLN A 13 -15.43 15.87 -5.92
C GLN A 13 -14.68 14.55 -6.08
N PHE A 14 -14.93 13.83 -7.17
CA PHE A 14 -14.21 12.61 -7.52
C PHE A 14 -12.72 12.87 -7.69
N GLY A 15 -12.33 13.91 -8.44
CA GLY A 15 -10.92 14.26 -8.65
C GLY A 15 -10.20 14.62 -7.35
N ARG A 16 -10.82 15.43 -6.48
CA ARG A 16 -10.25 15.78 -5.17
C ARG A 16 -10.09 14.55 -4.27
N TRP A 17 -11.08 13.67 -4.27
CA TRP A 17 -11.02 12.43 -3.52
C TRP A 17 -9.93 11.49 -4.05
N LEU A 18 -9.81 11.34 -5.37
CA LEU A 18 -8.78 10.51 -6.00
C LEU A 18 -7.38 11.01 -5.65
N VAL A 19 -7.13 12.32 -5.78
CA VAL A 19 -5.84 12.93 -5.41
C VAL A 19 -5.53 12.71 -3.94
N ARG A 20 -6.52 12.84 -3.06
CA ARG A 20 -6.36 12.56 -1.62
C ARG A 20 -6.02 11.09 -1.38
N SER A 21 -6.75 10.15 -2.00
CA SER A 21 -6.51 8.71 -1.84
C SER A 21 -5.13 8.32 -2.33
N VAL A 22 -4.71 8.80 -3.51
CA VAL A 22 -3.37 8.60 -4.05
C VAL A 22 -2.30 9.21 -3.14
N GLY A 23 -2.50 10.43 -2.65
CA GLY A 23 -1.55 11.09 -1.74
C GLY A 23 -1.39 10.33 -0.42
N ILE A 24 -2.50 9.90 0.18
CA ILE A 24 -2.49 9.08 1.40
C ILE A 24 -1.79 7.73 1.13
N TYR A 25 -2.08 7.09 -0.01
CA TYR A 25 -1.44 5.84 -0.39
C TYR A 25 0.09 5.97 -0.42
N LEU A 26 0.60 7.02 -1.08
CA LEU A 26 2.03 7.28 -1.16
C LEU A 26 2.68 7.45 0.22
N VAL A 27 2.01 8.18 1.12
CA VAL A 27 2.49 8.36 2.50
C VAL A 27 2.49 7.03 3.26
N VAL A 28 1.41 6.26 3.20
CA VAL A 28 1.31 4.96 3.88
C VAL A 28 2.34 3.98 3.33
N PHE A 29 2.54 3.97 2.01
CA PHE A 29 3.55 3.15 1.36
C PHE A 29 4.95 3.53 1.81
N ALA A 30 5.30 4.83 1.82
CA ALA A 30 6.61 5.30 2.27
C ALA A 30 6.88 4.94 3.75
N CYS A 31 5.86 5.08 4.61
CA CYS A 31 5.94 4.66 6.01
C CYS A 31 6.13 3.14 6.15
N GLY A 32 5.30 2.34 5.48
CA GLY A 32 5.40 0.88 5.47
C GLY A 32 6.77 0.41 4.96
N TRP A 33 7.26 1.05 3.90
CA TRP A 33 8.60 0.77 3.35
C TRP A 33 9.72 1.17 4.30
N SER A 34 9.60 2.29 5.02
CA SER A 34 10.60 2.70 6.01
C SER A 34 10.67 1.70 7.17
N VAL A 35 9.53 1.22 7.64
CA VAL A 35 9.43 0.17 8.67
C VAL A 35 10.02 -1.14 8.13
N ALA A 36 9.64 -1.56 6.92
CA ALA A 36 10.20 -2.73 6.27
C ALA A 36 11.73 -2.63 6.12
N SER A 37 12.25 -1.48 5.68
CA SER A 37 13.68 -1.20 5.53
C SER A 37 14.44 -1.18 6.85
N ALA A 38 13.78 -0.90 7.97
CA ALA A 38 14.37 -0.96 9.30
C ALA A 38 14.42 -2.41 9.86
N ILE A 39 13.48 -3.27 9.44
CA ILE A 39 13.39 -4.67 9.90
C ILE A 39 14.17 -5.62 8.98
N SER A 40 14.27 -5.30 7.69
CA SER A 40 14.95 -6.09 6.65
C SER A 40 16.47 -6.30 6.82
N PRO A 41 17.27 -5.42 7.47
CA PRO A 41 18.72 -5.57 7.62
C PRO A 41 19.17 -6.91 8.21
N ARG A 42 18.28 -7.65 8.88
CA ARG A 42 18.60 -8.92 9.56
C ARG A 42 17.94 -10.15 8.95
N ALA A 43 17.14 -10.01 7.89
CA ALA A 43 16.34 -11.12 7.36
C ALA A 43 16.77 -11.59 5.97
N LEU A 44 17.48 -10.77 5.19
CA LEU A 44 18.17 -11.18 3.96
C LEU A 44 19.60 -11.69 4.21
N ASP A 45 20.07 -11.57 5.46
CA ASP A 45 21.40 -11.99 5.93
C ASP A 45 21.57 -13.53 5.97
N GLN A 46 20.50 -14.29 5.75
CA GLN A 46 20.57 -15.75 5.69
C GLN A 46 20.91 -16.31 4.29
N SER A 47 20.86 -15.51 3.22
CA SER A 47 21.15 -15.99 1.85
C SER A 47 22.39 -15.38 1.20
N GLN A 48 23.02 -14.37 1.84
CA GLN A 48 24.30 -13.82 1.39
C GLN A 48 25.36 -14.02 2.46
N THR A 49 25.82 -15.26 2.57
CA THR A 49 27.07 -15.61 3.24
C THR A 49 28.20 -14.73 2.69
N ASP A 50 28.81 -13.95 3.59
CA ASP A 50 30.18 -13.43 3.57
C ASP A 50 30.47 -12.00 3.06
N THR A 51 29.51 -11.10 2.86
CA THR A 51 29.87 -9.69 2.56
C THR A 51 29.13 -8.61 3.36
N ILE A 52 27.93 -8.89 3.88
CA ILE A 52 27.07 -7.87 4.54
C ILE A 52 27.16 -7.90 6.07
N SER A 53 27.78 -8.92 6.66
CA SER A 53 28.01 -9.06 8.11
C SER A 53 28.91 -7.97 8.73
N HIS A 54 29.38 -7.00 7.94
CA HIS A 54 30.21 -5.88 8.38
C HIS A 54 29.54 -4.48 8.29
N LEU A 55 28.32 -4.37 7.76
CA LEU A 55 27.65 -3.06 7.61
C LEU A 55 26.88 -2.68 8.88
N SER A 56 27.00 -1.42 9.29
CA SER A 56 26.25 -0.88 10.42
C SER A 56 24.74 -0.83 10.10
N PHE A 57 23.89 -0.80 11.13
CA PHE A 57 22.42 -0.69 10.99
C PHE A 57 22.03 0.49 10.07
N VAL A 58 22.72 1.63 10.21
CA VAL A 58 22.44 2.84 9.43
C VAL A 58 22.74 2.63 7.96
N GLU A 59 23.86 1.99 7.62
CA GLU A 59 24.23 1.74 6.22
C GLU A 59 23.25 0.76 5.56
N SER A 60 22.89 -0.33 6.25
CA SER A 60 21.90 -1.28 5.73
C SER A 60 20.55 -0.60 5.51
N PHE A 61 20.07 0.17 6.48
CA PHE A 61 18.84 0.95 6.37
C PHE A 61 18.85 1.90 5.16
N VAL A 62 19.94 2.64 4.95
CA VAL A 62 20.11 3.55 3.81
C VAL A 62 20.14 2.78 2.49
N THR A 63 20.85 1.64 2.42
CA THR A 63 20.85 0.78 1.24
C THR A 63 19.44 0.29 0.90
N TYR A 64 18.66 -0.18 1.87
CA TYR A 64 17.26 -0.57 1.64
C TYR A 64 16.38 0.62 1.20
N LEU A 65 16.61 1.81 1.76
CA LEU A 65 15.96 3.03 1.30
C LEU A 65 16.32 3.40 -0.14
N THR A 66 17.53 3.12 -0.62
CA THR A 66 17.87 3.39 -2.02
C THR A 66 17.15 2.46 -3.01
N TYR A 67 16.60 1.33 -2.57
CA TYR A 67 15.72 0.48 -3.38
C TYR A 67 14.25 0.96 -3.42
N THR A 68 13.89 2.00 -2.65
CA THR A 68 12.54 2.60 -2.66
C THR A 68 11.98 2.85 -4.05
N PRO A 69 12.68 3.51 -5.01
CA PRO A 69 12.12 3.78 -6.33
C PRO A 69 11.83 2.49 -7.12
N THR A 70 12.70 1.50 -7.03
CA THR A 70 12.51 0.19 -7.66
C THR A 70 11.28 -0.52 -7.08
N ILE A 71 11.17 -0.53 -5.75
CA ILE A 71 10.05 -1.17 -5.05
C ILE A 71 8.73 -0.41 -5.26
N LEU A 72 8.78 0.92 -5.31
CA LEU A 72 7.65 1.74 -5.70
C LEU A 72 7.22 1.40 -7.13
N LEU A 73 8.14 1.12 -8.06
CA LEU A 73 7.77 0.74 -9.42
C LEU A 73 7.12 -0.66 -9.48
N TYR A 74 7.71 -1.66 -8.84
CA TYR A 74 7.24 -3.05 -8.92
C TYR A 74 6.04 -3.36 -8.04
N ILE A 75 5.87 -2.64 -6.93
CA ILE A 75 4.82 -2.92 -5.94
C ILE A 75 3.91 -1.70 -5.82
N GLY A 76 4.50 -0.52 -5.61
CA GLY A 76 3.73 0.72 -5.48
C GLY A 76 2.91 1.08 -6.72
N GLY A 77 3.47 0.88 -7.91
CA GLY A 77 2.88 1.21 -9.21
C GLY A 77 1.64 0.37 -9.51
N PRO A 78 1.74 -0.98 -9.51
CA PRO A 78 0.58 -1.85 -9.65
C PRO A 78 -0.48 -1.55 -8.60
N THR A 79 -0.08 -1.31 -7.34
CA THR A 79 -1.02 -0.98 -6.27
C THR A 79 -1.72 0.36 -6.51
N LEU A 80 -1.03 1.38 -7.01
CA LEU A 80 -1.63 2.66 -7.41
C LEU A 80 -2.67 2.48 -8.52
N VAL A 81 -2.37 1.67 -9.53
CA VAL A 81 -3.34 1.35 -10.59
C VAL A 81 -4.58 0.69 -10.00
N LEU A 82 -4.40 -0.25 -9.07
CA LEU A 82 -5.51 -0.89 -8.36
C LEU A 82 -6.32 0.09 -7.51
N VAL A 83 -5.67 1.04 -6.83
CA VAL A 83 -6.35 2.12 -6.09
C VAL A 83 -7.24 2.94 -7.03
N VAL A 84 -6.74 3.29 -8.23
CA VAL A 84 -7.51 4.04 -9.23
C VAL A 84 -8.68 3.19 -9.76
N LEU A 85 -8.49 1.90 -10.01
CA LEU A 85 -9.57 1.01 -10.48
C LEU A 85 -10.65 0.80 -9.41
N LEU A 86 -10.24 0.58 -8.15
CA LEU A 86 -11.15 0.50 -7.01
C LEU A 86 -11.93 1.80 -6.85
N ALA A 87 -11.25 2.94 -7.00
CA ALA A 87 -11.86 4.26 -7.01
C ALA A 87 -12.97 4.42 -8.07
N LEU A 88 -12.73 3.92 -9.28
CA LEU A 88 -13.72 3.94 -10.35
C LEU A 88 -14.90 2.98 -10.10
N GLY A 89 -14.67 1.84 -9.44
CA GLY A 89 -15.70 0.86 -9.09
C GLY A 89 -16.51 1.18 -7.82
N GLN A 90 -16.10 2.19 -7.04
CA GLN A 90 -16.68 2.54 -5.74
C GLN A 90 -18.19 2.88 -5.75
N PRO A 91 -18.78 3.52 -6.78
CA PRO A 91 -20.21 3.88 -6.79
C PRO A 91 -21.17 2.68 -6.73
N GLN A 92 -20.68 1.46 -6.98
CA GLN A 92 -21.51 0.26 -7.13
C GLN A 92 -21.51 -0.63 -5.87
N LEU A 93 -20.72 -0.28 -4.86
CA LEU A 93 -20.44 -1.14 -3.71
C LEU A 93 -20.87 -0.51 -2.39
N SER A 94 -21.38 -1.33 -1.47
CA SER A 94 -21.58 -0.92 -0.07
C SER A 94 -20.23 -0.63 0.61
N ASN A 95 -20.22 0.23 1.62
CA ASN A 95 -18.97 0.61 2.34
C ASN A 95 -18.20 -0.60 2.88
N GLY A 96 -18.91 -1.63 3.39
CA GLY A 96 -18.28 -2.85 3.89
C GLY A 96 -17.69 -3.70 2.77
N SER A 97 -18.45 -3.90 1.69
CA SER A 97 -17.99 -4.66 0.51
C SER A 97 -16.80 -3.98 -0.16
N PHE A 98 -16.80 -2.65 -0.23
CA PHE A 98 -15.71 -1.87 -0.80
C PHE A 98 -14.40 -2.02 0.00
N ARG A 99 -14.46 -1.97 1.33
CA ARG A 99 -13.28 -2.17 2.19
C ARG A 99 -12.71 -3.57 2.08
N LEU A 100 -13.57 -4.58 2.05
CA LEU A 100 -13.15 -5.98 1.94
C LEU A 100 -12.52 -6.25 0.56
N LEU A 101 -13.15 -5.79 -0.52
CA LEU A 101 -12.61 -5.89 -1.87
C LEU A 101 -11.27 -5.14 -1.99
N SER A 102 -11.20 -3.91 -1.50
CA SER A 102 -9.98 -3.10 -1.53
C SER A 102 -8.84 -3.80 -0.79
N THR A 103 -9.14 -4.42 0.37
CA THR A 103 -8.13 -5.17 1.12
C THR A 103 -7.59 -6.34 0.31
N VAL A 104 -8.46 -7.19 -0.24
CA VAL A 104 -8.05 -8.36 -1.03
C VAL A 104 -7.23 -7.95 -2.26
N VAL A 105 -7.69 -6.92 -2.96
CA VAL A 105 -7.06 -6.44 -4.19
C VAL A 105 -5.69 -5.79 -3.90
N LEU A 106 -5.57 -4.98 -2.85
CA LEU A 106 -4.32 -4.28 -2.52
C LEU A 106 -3.26 -5.18 -1.89
N LEU A 107 -3.63 -6.37 -1.40
CA LEU A 107 -2.69 -7.40 -0.99
C LEU A 107 -2.10 -8.17 -2.17
N LEU A 108 -2.73 -8.14 -3.36
CA LEU A 108 -2.31 -8.92 -4.53
C LEU A 108 -0.89 -8.56 -5.00
N PRO A 109 -0.47 -7.29 -5.09
CA PRO A 109 0.90 -6.91 -5.43
C PRO A 109 1.94 -7.36 -4.40
N LEU A 110 1.54 -7.64 -3.15
CA LEU A 110 2.46 -8.12 -2.12
C LEU A 110 2.88 -9.58 -2.33
N TRP A 111 2.20 -10.34 -3.18
CA TRP A 111 2.62 -11.71 -3.51
C TRP A 111 4.01 -11.76 -4.15
N PHE A 112 4.41 -10.72 -4.89
CA PHE A 112 5.77 -10.62 -5.40
C PHE A 112 6.81 -10.56 -4.27
N LEU A 113 6.46 -10.01 -3.10
CA LEU A 113 7.35 -10.01 -1.94
C LEU A 113 7.47 -11.38 -1.28
N LEU A 114 6.57 -12.34 -1.53
CA LEU A 114 6.75 -13.71 -1.04
C LEU A 114 7.93 -14.41 -1.73
N LEU A 115 8.27 -13.98 -2.95
CA LEU A 115 9.35 -14.56 -3.74
C LEU A 115 10.72 -13.96 -3.41
N VAL A 116 10.77 -12.74 -2.87
CA VAL A 116 12.01 -11.94 -2.80
C VAL A 116 12.22 -11.27 -1.43
N GLY A 117 11.20 -11.22 -0.59
CA GLY A 117 11.20 -10.49 0.69
C GLY A 117 11.20 -11.39 1.91
N SER A 118 11.56 -10.80 3.05
CA SER A 118 11.46 -11.47 4.35
C SER A 118 10.03 -11.43 4.91
N GLY A 119 9.71 -12.39 5.80
CA GLY A 119 8.42 -12.40 6.51
C GLY A 119 8.12 -11.10 7.26
N GLY A 120 9.14 -10.45 7.83
CA GLY A 120 9.00 -9.16 8.50
C GLY A 120 8.64 -8.01 7.54
N MET A 121 9.27 -7.98 6.36
CA MET A 121 8.97 -7.01 5.30
C MET A 121 7.55 -7.22 4.74
N LEU A 122 7.15 -8.47 4.55
CA LEU A 122 5.78 -8.82 4.15
C LEU A 122 4.74 -8.36 5.16
N LEU A 123 4.98 -8.61 6.46
CA LEU A 123 4.07 -8.18 7.53
C LEU A 123 3.95 -6.65 7.61
N ALA A 124 5.06 -5.93 7.51
CA ALA A 124 5.05 -4.46 7.53
C ALA A 124 4.26 -3.89 6.34
N MET A 125 4.47 -4.42 5.14
CA MET A 125 3.77 -3.97 3.94
C MET A 125 2.29 -4.40 3.93
N ALA A 126 1.98 -5.61 4.39
CA ALA A 126 0.60 -6.09 4.53
C ALA A 126 -0.18 -5.24 5.54
N ALA A 127 0.42 -4.91 6.69
CA ALA A 127 -0.18 -4.03 7.69
C ALA A 127 -0.44 -2.63 7.11
N ALA A 128 0.51 -2.08 6.35
CA ALA A 128 0.34 -0.79 5.68
C ALA A 128 -0.83 -0.82 4.66
N GLN A 129 -0.92 -1.85 3.82
CA GLN A 129 -2.01 -2.01 2.85
C GLN A 129 -3.37 -2.22 3.55
N LEU A 130 -3.40 -3.01 4.62
CA LEU A 130 -4.61 -3.22 5.44
C LEU A 130 -5.09 -1.91 6.08
N LEU A 131 -4.19 -1.16 6.71
CA LEU A 131 -4.52 0.15 7.30
C LEU A 131 -5.04 1.12 6.24
N TYR A 132 -4.39 1.16 5.07
CA TYR A 132 -4.85 1.99 3.97
C TYR A 132 -6.25 1.57 3.50
N ALA A 133 -6.47 0.30 3.18
CA ALA A 133 -7.73 -0.21 2.63
C ALA A 133 -8.92 -0.10 3.61
N THR A 134 -8.67 -0.29 4.91
CA THR A 134 -9.74 -0.42 5.91
C THR A 134 -10.05 0.90 6.64
N VAL A 135 -9.03 1.72 6.89
CA VAL A 135 -9.15 2.93 7.71
C VAL A 135 -9.07 4.19 6.86
N LEU A 136 -8.13 4.25 5.94
CA LEU A 136 -7.76 5.51 5.30
C LEU A 136 -8.45 5.74 3.95
N MET A 137 -8.77 4.67 3.23
CA MET A 137 -9.55 4.71 1.99
C MET A 137 -11.04 4.79 2.33
N SER A 138 -11.50 6.01 2.64
CA SER A 138 -12.91 6.26 2.93
C SER A 138 -13.72 6.46 1.64
N PRO A 139 -14.87 5.79 1.46
CA PRO A 139 -15.71 5.95 0.27
C PRO A 139 -16.26 7.37 0.14
N LEU A 140 -16.45 7.87 -1.09
CA LEU A 140 -16.90 9.26 -1.34
C LEU A 140 -18.21 9.61 -0.63
N ALA A 141 -19.09 8.65 -0.40
CA ALA A 141 -20.38 8.85 0.27
C ALA A 141 -20.26 9.17 1.78
N SER A 142 -19.06 9.21 2.35
CA SER A 142 -18.80 9.50 3.77
C SER A 142 -18.21 10.88 4.05
N GLN A 143 -18.09 11.75 3.04
CA GLN A 143 -17.63 13.15 3.14
C GLN A 143 -18.70 14.12 2.67
#